data_AF-A0A0G1CNC8-F1
#
_entry.id   AF-A0A0G1CNC8-F1
#
_cell.length_a   1.000
_cell.length_b   1.000
_cell.length_c   1.000
_cell.angle_alpha   90.00
_cell.angle_beta   90.00
_cell.angle_gamma   90.00
#
_symmetry.space_group_name_H-M   'P 1'
#
loop_
_entity.id
_entity.type
_entity.pdbx_description
1 polymer ?
#
loop_
_entity_poly.entity_id
_entity_poly.type
_entity_poly.pdbx_seq_one_letter_code
_entity_poly.pdbx_strand_id
1 'polypeptide(L)'
;MSPTEYEIYRKAGEVAHVTTTAILAKEMLTLNDVKEFLMAQARVGEVFSKGFPREQKFRESNQRLKQALAGWANDRSLSLFYLLHMVTVLSNLPQQLLLGAGMLLREDIEASVRCSLALVNEPLIPSMDPKKYIEIVRVSQIALEQLVKKRGNPSHVALYKTYAMGILYNADLFCPQVFENPGSTEESRNAFLHNLEILSGKNPQIH
;
A
#
# COMPACT_ATOMS: atom_id res chain seq x y z
N MET A 1 19.50 -21.08 1.63
CA MET A 1 18.74 -20.63 2.81
C MET A 1 19.17 -21.49 3.99
N SER A 2 19.68 -20.87 5.04
CA SER A 2 20.04 -21.54 6.29
C SER A 2 18.79 -21.94 7.08
N PRO A 3 18.89 -22.91 8.01
CA PRO A 3 17.76 -23.31 8.87
C PRO A 3 17.16 -22.14 9.67
N THR A 4 18.00 -21.19 10.11
CA THR A 4 17.55 -19.98 10.83
C THR A 4 16.77 -19.04 9.91
N GLU A 5 17.23 -18.84 8.68
CA GLU A 5 16.50 -18.03 7.69
C GLU A 5 15.15 -18.65 7.36
N TYR A 6 15.11 -19.96 7.14
CA TYR A 6 13.87 -20.69 6.87
C TYR A 6 12.83 -20.47 7.98
N GLU A 7 13.25 -20.58 9.25
CA GLU A 7 12.36 -20.40 10.40
C GLU A 7 11.81 -18.96 10.52
N ILE A 8 12.62 -17.96 10.14
CA ILE A 8 12.17 -16.55 10.10
C ILE A 8 11.11 -16.36 9.01
N TYR A 9 11.37 -16.87 7.79
CA TYR A 9 10.42 -16.79 6.70
C TYR A 9 9.12 -17.54 7.00
N ARG A 10 9.19 -18.72 7.63
CA ARG A 10 8.03 -19.50 8.05
C ARG A 10 7.14 -18.72 9.02
N LYS A 11 7.73 -18.15 10.08
CA LYS A 11 6.98 -17.33 11.06
C LYS A 11 6.35 -16.09 10.44
N ALA A 12 7.08 -15.41 9.55
CA ALA A 12 6.56 -14.28 8.80
C ALA A 12 5.37 -14.70 7.92
N GLY A 13 5.49 -15.83 7.22
CA GLY A 13 4.46 -16.42 6.38
C GLY A 13 3.20 -16.79 7.16
N GLU A 14 3.32 -17.38 8.36
CA GLU A 14 2.16 -17.72 9.21
C GLU A 14 1.36 -16.48 9.63
N VAL A 15 2.04 -15.41 10.01
CA VAL A 15 1.38 -14.15 10.39
C VAL A 15 0.68 -13.51 9.19
N ALA A 16 1.33 -13.48 8.02
CA ALA A 16 0.76 -12.94 6.80
C ALA A 16 -0.46 -13.76 6.34
N HIS A 17 -0.30 -15.09 6.28
CA HIS A 17 -1.31 -16.03 5.77
C HIS A 17 -2.66 -15.87 6.46
N VAL A 18 -2.69 -15.86 7.79
CA VAL A 18 -3.95 -15.75 8.55
C VAL A 18 -4.72 -14.48 8.16
N THR A 19 -4.02 -13.35 8.08
CA THR A 19 -4.68 -12.08 7.72
C THR A 19 -5.02 -11.97 6.25
N THR A 20 -4.18 -12.48 5.37
CA THR A 20 -4.44 -12.51 3.92
C THR A 20 -5.67 -13.36 3.62
N THR A 21 -5.78 -14.56 4.18
CA THR A 21 -6.96 -15.40 4.03
C THR A 21 -8.22 -14.74 4.60
N ALA A 22 -8.13 -14.06 5.75
CA ALA A 22 -9.25 -13.33 6.33
C ALA A 22 -9.74 -12.17 5.44
N ILE A 23 -8.81 -11.42 4.83
CA ILE A 23 -9.15 -10.36 3.87
C ILE A 23 -9.80 -10.96 2.62
N LEU A 24 -9.24 -12.04 2.09
CA LEU A 24 -9.74 -12.65 0.86
C LEU A 24 -11.11 -13.30 1.02
N ALA A 25 -11.42 -13.85 2.20
CA ALA A 25 -12.71 -14.48 2.48
C ALA A 25 -13.89 -13.50 2.64
N LYS A 26 -13.62 -12.20 2.83
CA LYS A 26 -14.68 -11.19 2.98
C LYS A 26 -15.22 -10.77 1.61
N GLU A 27 -16.50 -10.42 1.53
CA GLU A 27 -17.07 -9.79 0.33
C GLU A 27 -16.76 -8.28 0.32
N MET A 28 -17.04 -7.62 1.45
CA MET A 28 -16.74 -6.20 1.68
C MET A 28 -15.75 -6.05 2.84
N LEU A 29 -14.84 -5.08 2.71
CA LEU A 29 -13.83 -4.77 3.71
C LEU A 29 -14.19 -3.47 4.44
N THR A 30 -14.05 -3.48 5.76
CA THR A 30 -14.17 -2.30 6.60
C THR A 30 -12.79 -1.67 6.87
N LEU A 31 -12.78 -0.43 7.36
CA LEU A 31 -11.55 0.21 7.84
C LEU A 31 -10.85 -0.58 8.96
N ASN A 32 -11.60 -1.27 9.81
CA ASN A 32 -11.02 -2.11 10.85
C ASN A 32 -10.29 -3.31 10.24
N ASP A 33 -10.87 -3.94 9.22
CA ASP A 33 -10.22 -5.04 8.50
C ASP A 33 -8.88 -4.59 7.88
N VAL A 34 -8.87 -3.42 7.23
CA VAL A 34 -7.64 -2.84 6.64
C VAL A 34 -6.60 -2.55 7.71
N LYS A 35 -7.02 -1.99 8.86
CA LYS A 35 -6.12 -1.70 9.97
C LYS A 35 -5.53 -2.98 10.56
N GLU A 36 -6.34 -4.01 10.78
CA GLU A 36 -5.90 -5.30 11.29
C GLU A 36 -4.89 -5.97 10.36
N PHE A 37 -5.14 -5.90 9.04
CA PHE A 37 -4.20 -6.35 8.03
C PHE A 37 -2.86 -5.61 8.13
N LEU A 38 -2.86 -4.27 8.17
CA LEU A 38 -1.62 -3.49 8.32
C LEU A 38 -0.89 -3.75 9.63
N MET A 39 -1.62 -3.97 10.73
CA MET A 39 -1.03 -4.38 12.01
C MET A 39 -0.36 -5.75 11.91
N ALA A 40 -0.92 -6.69 11.15
CA ALA A 40 -0.27 -7.97 10.89
C ALA A 40 0.99 -7.81 10.06
N GLN A 41 0.97 -6.96 9.03
CA GLN A 41 2.15 -6.65 8.23
C GLN A 41 3.27 -5.99 9.05
N ALA A 42 2.91 -5.16 10.05
CA ALA A 42 3.89 -4.64 11.01
C ALA A 42 4.50 -5.76 11.88
N ARG A 43 3.70 -6.75 12.29
CA ARG A 43 4.22 -7.95 13.00
C ARG A 43 5.15 -8.77 12.11
N VAL A 44 4.82 -8.94 10.83
CA VAL A 44 5.72 -9.56 9.84
C VAL A 44 7.04 -8.80 9.76
N GLY A 45 6.99 -7.47 9.67
CA GLY A 45 8.17 -6.61 9.69
C GLY A 45 9.00 -6.74 10.97
N GLU A 46 8.38 -7.00 12.13
CA GLU A 46 9.10 -7.27 13.38
C GLU A 46 9.83 -8.61 13.37
N VAL A 47 9.20 -9.66 12.82
CA VAL A 47 9.83 -10.98 12.65
C VAL A 47 11.08 -10.84 11.80
N PHE A 48 10.99 -10.15 10.65
CA PHE A 48 12.15 -9.89 9.80
C PHE A 48 13.21 -9.01 10.48
N SER A 49 12.79 -7.95 11.18
CA SER A 49 13.72 -7.04 11.88
C SER A 49 14.54 -7.75 12.96
N LYS A 50 13.94 -8.71 13.67
CA LYS A 50 14.60 -9.52 14.71
C LYS A 50 15.45 -10.64 14.11
N GLY A 51 14.95 -11.29 13.06
CA GLY A 51 15.62 -12.39 12.37
C GLY A 51 16.83 -11.95 11.54
N PHE A 52 16.78 -10.73 11.00
CA PHE A 52 17.83 -10.14 10.18
C PHE A 52 18.32 -8.81 10.79
N PRO A 53 19.00 -8.84 11.95
CA PRO A 53 19.36 -7.62 12.69
C PRO A 53 20.40 -6.75 11.97
N ARG A 54 21.05 -7.25 10.92
CA ARG A 54 21.96 -6.43 10.07
C ARG A 54 21.22 -5.72 8.93
N GLU A 55 20.00 -6.14 8.61
CA GLU A 55 19.19 -5.57 7.53
C GLU A 55 18.44 -4.32 8.01
N GLN A 56 19.09 -3.17 7.86
CA GLN A 56 18.53 -1.87 8.24
C GLN A 56 17.22 -1.55 7.51
N LYS A 57 17.08 -2.00 6.26
CA LYS A 57 15.90 -1.76 5.43
C LYS A 57 14.61 -2.32 6.05
N PHE A 58 14.66 -3.50 6.65
CA PHE A 58 13.47 -4.09 7.31
C PHE A 58 13.05 -3.28 8.54
N ARG A 59 14.01 -2.79 9.33
CA ARG A 59 13.72 -1.95 10.51
C ARG A 59 13.10 -0.63 10.12
N GLU A 60 13.68 0.06 9.14
CA GLU A 60 13.20 1.36 8.68
C GLU A 60 11.81 1.25 8.05
N SER A 61 11.59 0.26 7.18
CA SER A 61 10.28 0.03 6.57
C SER A 61 9.22 -0.26 7.63
N ASN A 62 9.52 -1.13 8.60
CA ASN A 62 8.59 -1.46 9.68
C ASN A 62 8.33 -0.27 10.61
N GLN A 63 9.34 0.51 10.96
CA GLN A 63 9.17 1.72 11.79
C GLN A 63 8.23 2.72 11.14
N ARG A 64 8.36 2.94 9.83
CA ARG A 64 7.48 3.87 9.12
C ARG A 64 6.05 3.33 8.97
N LEU A 65 5.85 2.02 8.79
CA LEU A 65 4.52 1.42 8.85
C LEU A 65 3.87 1.61 10.23
N LYS A 66 4.63 1.44 11.31
CA LYS A 66 4.14 1.73 12.68
C LYS A 66 3.77 3.20 12.86
N GLN A 67 4.51 4.12 12.28
CA GLN A 67 4.16 5.54 12.27
C GLN A 67 2.86 5.81 11.51
N ALA A 68 2.67 5.17 10.35
CA ALA A 68 1.42 5.26 9.59
C ALA A 68 0.22 4.74 10.41
N LEU A 69 0.39 3.61 11.12
CA LEU A 69 -0.63 3.05 12.02
C LEU A 69 -0.91 3.94 13.24
N ALA A 70 0.10 4.61 13.79
CA ALA A 70 -0.08 5.58 14.87
C ALA A 70 -0.88 6.81 14.39
N GLY A 71 -0.74 7.18 13.12
CA GLY A 71 -1.50 8.26 12.48
C GLY A 71 -2.94 7.90 12.09
N TRP A 72 -3.33 6.62 12.13
CA TRP A 72 -4.58 6.09 11.54
C TRP A 72 -5.87 6.87 11.86
N ALA A 73 -6.00 7.40 13.07
CA ALA A 73 -7.18 8.13 13.51
C ALA A 73 -7.28 9.55 12.89
N ASN A 74 -6.17 10.08 12.39
CA ASN A 74 -6.04 11.46 11.92
C ASN A 74 -5.67 11.56 10.43
N ASP A 75 -4.83 10.65 9.95
CA ASP A 75 -4.32 10.61 8.60
C ASP A 75 -4.00 9.16 8.18
N ARG A 76 -4.73 8.67 7.18
CA ARG A 76 -4.59 7.33 6.62
C ARG A 76 -3.82 7.32 5.30
N SER A 77 -3.39 8.47 4.78
CA SER A 77 -2.67 8.60 3.52
C SER A 77 -1.35 7.80 3.53
N LEU A 78 -0.60 7.85 4.63
CA LEU A 78 0.60 7.03 4.80
C LEU A 78 0.28 5.53 4.82
N SER A 79 -0.86 5.13 5.37
CA SER A 79 -1.29 3.73 5.36
C SER A 79 -1.58 3.25 3.93
N LEU A 80 -2.21 4.10 3.11
CA LEU A 80 -2.39 3.84 1.67
C LEU A 80 -1.04 3.66 0.96
N PHE A 81 -0.08 4.56 1.21
CA PHE A 81 1.27 4.43 0.64
C PHE A 81 1.91 3.08 0.97
N TYR A 82 1.79 2.61 2.23
CA TYR A 82 2.37 1.33 2.63
C TYR A 82 1.67 0.12 2.02
N LEU A 83 0.34 0.16 1.83
CA LEU A 83 -0.36 -0.89 1.09
C LEU A 83 0.17 -1.01 -0.35
N LEU A 84 0.32 0.12 -1.04
CA LEU A 84 0.84 0.15 -2.41
C LEU A 84 2.32 -0.23 -2.48
N HIS A 85 3.11 0.16 -1.48
CA HIS A 85 4.52 -0.23 -1.37
C HIS A 85 4.65 -1.75 -1.20
N MET A 86 3.78 -2.39 -0.41
CA MET A 86 3.75 -3.86 -0.30
C MET A 86 3.46 -4.52 -1.65
N VAL A 87 2.44 -4.06 -2.38
CA VAL A 87 2.16 -4.53 -3.75
C VAL A 87 3.41 -4.41 -4.62
N THR A 88 4.06 -3.25 -4.59
CA THR A 88 5.28 -3.00 -5.38
C THR A 88 6.40 -3.97 -5.03
N VAL A 89 6.68 -4.15 -3.75
CA VAL A 89 7.75 -5.05 -3.29
C VAL A 89 7.45 -6.49 -3.71
N LEU A 90 6.23 -6.97 -3.42
CA LEU A 90 5.82 -8.34 -3.70
C LEU A 90 5.80 -8.65 -5.21
N SER A 91 5.31 -7.72 -6.04
CA SER A 91 5.30 -7.87 -7.51
C SER A 91 6.71 -7.90 -8.13
N ASN A 92 7.72 -7.38 -7.43
CA ASN A 92 9.11 -7.34 -7.92
C ASN A 92 10.01 -8.43 -7.30
N LEU A 93 9.47 -9.32 -6.44
CA LEU A 93 10.23 -10.44 -5.89
C LEU A 93 10.47 -11.53 -6.94
N PRO A 94 11.70 -12.07 -7.07
CA PRO A 94 11.98 -13.20 -7.96
C PRO A 94 11.15 -14.43 -7.59
N GLN A 95 10.38 -14.98 -8.55
CA GLN A 95 9.49 -16.15 -8.36
C GLN A 95 10.17 -17.38 -7.72
N GLN A 96 11.49 -17.49 -7.84
CA GLN A 96 12.29 -18.64 -7.39
C GLN A 96 12.53 -18.68 -5.87
N LEU A 97 12.36 -17.56 -5.15
CA LEU A 97 12.53 -17.51 -3.68
C LEU A 97 11.32 -18.07 -2.89
N LEU A 98 10.25 -18.48 -3.58
CA LEU A 98 8.90 -18.45 -3.01
C LEU A 98 8.24 -19.81 -2.84
N LEU A 99 8.67 -20.81 -3.61
CA LEU A 99 8.19 -22.19 -3.48
C LEU A 99 8.66 -22.87 -2.19
N GLY A 100 9.72 -22.33 -1.54
CA GLY A 100 10.29 -22.91 -0.32
C GLY A 100 9.67 -22.44 0.99
N ALA A 101 8.89 -21.34 1.00
CA ALA A 101 8.52 -20.64 2.24
C ALA A 101 7.01 -20.51 2.52
N GLY A 102 6.15 -21.06 1.65
CA GLY A 102 4.69 -20.96 1.83
C GLY A 102 4.14 -19.53 1.70
N MET A 103 4.89 -18.62 1.08
CA MET A 103 4.44 -17.25 0.81
C MET A 103 3.47 -17.23 -0.36
N LEU A 104 2.25 -16.81 -0.09
CA LEU A 104 1.14 -16.70 -1.01
C LEU A 104 1.19 -15.34 -1.73
N LEU A 105 2.28 -15.06 -2.46
CA LEU A 105 2.52 -13.70 -3.01
C LEU A 105 1.35 -13.14 -3.80
N ARG A 106 0.68 -13.99 -4.59
CA ARG A 106 -0.47 -13.57 -5.37
C ARG A 106 -1.62 -13.16 -4.46
N GLU A 107 -1.92 -13.96 -3.44
CA GLU A 107 -2.92 -13.61 -2.44
C GLU A 107 -2.53 -12.39 -1.60
N ASP A 108 -1.25 -12.22 -1.23
CA ASP A 108 -0.78 -11.05 -0.48
C ASP A 108 -0.86 -9.76 -1.31
N ILE A 109 -0.53 -9.84 -2.61
CA ILE A 109 -0.75 -8.74 -3.57
C ILE A 109 -2.25 -8.44 -3.65
N GLU A 110 -3.09 -9.46 -3.83
CA GLU A 110 -4.53 -9.30 -3.95
C GLU A 110 -5.15 -8.69 -2.68
N ALA A 111 -4.78 -9.19 -1.50
CA ALA A 111 -5.23 -8.64 -0.22
C ALA A 111 -4.78 -7.18 -0.07
N SER A 112 -3.56 -6.84 -0.45
CA SER A 112 -3.04 -5.46 -0.41
C SER A 112 -3.78 -4.54 -1.39
N VAL A 113 -4.10 -5.02 -2.59
CA VAL A 113 -4.93 -4.32 -3.58
C VAL A 113 -6.34 -4.08 -3.04
N ARG A 114 -6.99 -5.10 -2.50
CA ARG A 114 -8.34 -4.99 -1.92
C ARG A 114 -8.36 -4.03 -0.73
N CYS A 115 -7.35 -4.08 0.13
CA CYS A 115 -7.20 -3.13 1.23
C CYS A 115 -6.99 -1.69 0.73
N SER A 116 -6.21 -1.50 -0.34
CA SER A 116 -5.98 -0.17 -0.94
C SER A 116 -7.28 0.42 -1.48
N LEU A 117 -8.09 -0.41 -2.15
CA LEU A 117 -9.40 -0.04 -2.68
C LEU A 117 -10.38 0.31 -1.55
N ALA A 118 -10.47 -0.52 -0.52
CA ALA A 118 -11.31 -0.25 0.65
C ALA A 118 -10.91 1.06 1.35
N LEU A 119 -9.61 1.32 1.47
CA LEU A 119 -9.10 2.49 2.15
C LEU A 119 -9.35 3.79 1.37
N VAL A 120 -9.21 3.78 0.04
CA VAL A 120 -9.41 4.99 -0.78
C VAL A 120 -10.89 5.35 -0.96
N ASN A 121 -11.80 4.40 -0.71
CA ASN A 121 -13.25 4.60 -0.74
C ASN A 121 -13.81 5.14 0.60
N GLU A 122 -12.94 5.51 1.52
CA GLU A 122 -13.27 6.07 2.83
C GLU A 122 -12.42 7.34 3.06
N PRO A 123 -12.83 8.31 3.89
CA PRO A 123 -12.05 9.53 4.09
C PRO A 123 -10.63 9.21 4.60
N LEU A 124 -9.60 9.53 3.80
CA LEU A 124 -8.21 9.35 4.21
C LEU A 124 -7.84 10.30 5.35
N ILE A 125 -8.42 11.51 5.33
CA ILE A 125 -8.40 12.44 6.45
C ILE A 125 -9.79 12.41 7.10
N PRO A 126 -9.95 11.76 8.28
CA PRO A 126 -11.29 11.56 8.87
C PRO A 126 -12.01 12.86 9.22
N SER A 127 -11.25 13.94 9.49
CA SER A 127 -11.82 15.25 9.78
C SER A 127 -12.35 15.98 8.55
N MET A 128 -12.09 15.48 7.33
CA MET A 128 -12.42 16.14 6.06
C MET A 128 -11.95 17.60 5.97
N ASP A 129 -10.82 17.91 6.64
CA ASP A 129 -10.25 19.26 6.69
C ASP A 129 -9.58 19.57 5.35
N PRO A 130 -10.04 20.60 4.60
CA PRO A 130 -9.46 20.97 3.31
C PRO A 130 -7.97 21.29 3.39
N LYS A 131 -7.49 21.87 4.49
CA LYS A 131 -6.06 22.22 4.62
C LYS A 131 -5.18 20.97 4.64
N LYS A 132 -5.63 19.92 5.34
CA LYS A 132 -4.93 18.64 5.37
C LYS A 132 -5.01 17.93 4.02
N TYR A 133 -6.16 17.98 3.35
CA TYR A 133 -6.29 17.43 2.00
C TYR A 133 -5.36 18.14 0.99
N ILE A 134 -5.31 19.47 1.01
CA ILE A 134 -4.37 20.27 0.19
C ILE A 134 -2.92 19.83 0.46
N GLU A 135 -2.56 19.63 1.73
CA GLU A 135 -1.22 19.21 2.11
C GLU A 135 -0.85 17.85 1.52
N ILE A 136 -1.70 16.83 1.70
CA ILE A 136 -1.43 15.47 1.19
C ILE A 136 -1.43 15.42 -0.35
N VAL A 137 -2.31 16.16 -1.01
CA VAL A 137 -2.33 16.29 -2.49
C VAL A 137 -0.99 16.87 -2.94
N ARG A 138 -0.58 18.02 -2.36
CA ARG A 138 0.67 18.69 -2.71
C ARG A 138 1.89 17.80 -2.48
N VAL A 139 1.96 17.13 -1.33
CA VAL A 139 3.08 16.22 -0.99
C VAL A 139 3.16 15.07 -1.99
N SER A 140 2.02 14.46 -2.35
CA SER A 140 1.99 13.33 -3.29
C SER A 140 2.45 13.74 -4.70
N GLN A 141 2.02 14.91 -5.18
CA GLN A 141 2.39 15.44 -6.49
C GLN A 141 3.87 15.82 -6.56
N ILE A 142 4.40 16.53 -5.55
CA ILE A 142 5.82 16.91 -5.48
C ILE A 142 6.71 15.65 -5.51
N ALA A 143 6.34 14.63 -4.74
CA ALA A 143 7.11 13.38 -4.70
C ALA A 143 7.13 12.68 -6.07
N LEU A 144 5.99 12.62 -6.76
CA LEU A 144 5.89 12.05 -8.10
C LEU A 144 6.73 12.84 -9.12
N GLU A 145 6.62 14.17 -9.14
CA GLU A 145 7.39 15.02 -10.06
C GLU A 145 8.89 14.85 -9.88
N GLN A 146 9.37 14.83 -8.62
CA GLN A 146 10.79 14.65 -8.32
C GLN A 146 11.31 13.30 -8.82
N LEU A 147 10.50 12.24 -8.70
CA LEU A 147 10.85 10.92 -9.21
C LEU A 147 10.89 10.88 -10.73
N VAL A 148 9.90 11.47 -11.41
CA VAL A 148 9.86 11.53 -12.88
C VAL A 148 11.05 12.34 -13.42
N LYS A 149 11.33 13.52 -12.85
CA LYS A 149 12.44 14.39 -13.26
C LYS A 149 13.80 13.71 -13.11
N LYS A 150 13.97 12.87 -12.09
CA LYS A 150 15.22 12.15 -11.83
C LYS A 150 15.38 10.83 -12.60
N ARG A 151 14.46 10.50 -13.52
CA ARG A 151 14.38 9.18 -14.16
C ARG A 151 14.42 8.06 -13.11
N GLY A 152 13.60 8.21 -12.08
CA GLY A 152 13.50 7.24 -10.99
C GLY A 152 13.15 5.84 -11.49
N ASN A 153 13.42 4.84 -10.66
CA ASN A 153 13.08 3.45 -10.95
C ASN A 153 11.61 3.34 -11.42
N PRO A 154 11.31 2.68 -12.56
CA PRO A 154 9.94 2.55 -13.08
C PRO A 154 8.92 2.04 -12.06
N SER A 155 9.28 1.06 -11.23
CA SER A 155 8.41 0.54 -10.17
C SER A 155 8.13 1.58 -9.09
N HIS A 156 9.09 2.45 -8.77
CA HIS A 156 8.86 3.57 -7.86
C HIS A 156 7.98 4.66 -8.50
N VAL A 157 8.19 4.95 -9.79
CA VAL A 157 7.32 5.88 -10.51
C VAL A 157 5.87 5.37 -10.52
N ALA A 158 5.67 4.08 -10.80
CA ALA A 158 4.35 3.45 -10.74
C ALA A 158 3.73 3.52 -9.35
N LEU A 159 4.49 3.23 -8.29
CA LEU A 159 4.04 3.36 -6.89
C LEU A 159 3.54 4.78 -6.59
N TYR A 160 4.36 5.79 -6.84
CA TYR A 160 4.01 7.19 -6.51
C TYR A 160 2.90 7.74 -7.40
N LYS A 161 2.82 7.28 -8.66
CA LYS A 161 1.70 7.62 -9.55
C LYS A 161 0.40 7.03 -9.03
N THR A 162 0.40 5.74 -8.66
CA THR A 162 -0.77 5.08 -8.05
C THR A 162 -1.19 5.77 -6.76
N TYR A 163 -0.22 6.10 -5.90
CA TYR A 163 -0.48 6.83 -4.67
C TYR A 163 -1.11 8.20 -4.92
N ALA A 164 -0.52 9.02 -5.80
CA ALA A 164 -1.05 10.33 -6.13
C ALA A 164 -2.48 10.26 -6.71
N MET A 165 -2.75 9.31 -7.61
CA MET A 165 -4.10 9.12 -8.15
C MET A 165 -5.11 8.69 -7.07
N GLY A 166 -4.70 7.85 -6.12
CA GLY A 166 -5.53 7.48 -4.98
C GLY A 166 -5.85 8.66 -4.07
N ILE A 167 -4.86 9.52 -3.80
CA ILE A 167 -5.08 10.76 -3.02
C ILE A 167 -6.02 11.71 -3.76
N LEU A 168 -5.84 11.91 -5.06
CA LEU A 168 -6.70 12.77 -5.87
C LEU A 168 -8.14 12.24 -5.91
N TYR A 169 -8.33 10.96 -6.19
CA TYR A 169 -9.64 10.33 -6.15
C TYR A 169 -10.34 10.51 -4.79
N ASN A 170 -9.61 10.29 -3.69
CA ASN A 170 -10.17 10.46 -2.35
C ASN A 170 -10.52 11.92 -2.05
N ALA A 171 -9.67 12.87 -2.45
CA ALA A 171 -9.93 14.29 -2.30
C ALA A 171 -11.14 14.74 -3.14
N ASP A 172 -11.27 14.26 -4.37
CA ASP A 172 -12.44 14.54 -5.22
C ASP A 172 -13.73 14.04 -4.57
N LEU A 173 -13.69 12.86 -3.95
CA LEU A 173 -14.86 12.23 -3.34
C LEU A 173 -15.29 12.88 -2.01
N PHE A 174 -14.34 13.25 -1.15
CA PHE A 174 -14.64 13.66 0.23
C PHE A 174 -14.31 15.12 0.54
N CYS A 175 -13.54 15.81 -0.30
CA CYS A 175 -13.13 17.19 -0.09
C CYS A 175 -12.95 17.96 -1.43
N PRO A 176 -13.98 17.98 -2.32
CA PRO A 176 -13.85 18.55 -3.66
C PRO A 176 -13.48 20.03 -3.69
N GLN A 177 -13.74 20.79 -2.62
CA GLN A 177 -13.32 22.18 -2.44
C GLN A 177 -11.80 22.42 -2.46
N VAL A 178 -11.01 21.35 -2.41
CA VAL A 178 -9.55 21.39 -2.60
C VAL A 178 -9.18 21.79 -4.02
N PHE A 179 -10.07 21.59 -5.00
CA PHE A 179 -9.82 21.85 -6.40
C PHE A 179 -10.61 23.06 -6.89
N GLU A 180 -9.94 23.96 -7.61
CA GLU A 180 -10.59 25.10 -8.27
C GLU A 180 -11.54 24.65 -9.39
N ASN A 181 -11.17 23.58 -10.09
CA ASN A 181 -12.00 22.88 -11.07
C ASN A 181 -11.91 21.38 -10.75
N PRO A 182 -12.81 20.82 -9.93
CA PRO A 182 -12.79 19.39 -9.63
C PRO A 182 -12.95 18.60 -10.94
N GLY A 183 -12.09 17.60 -11.13
CA GLY A 183 -12.19 16.68 -12.26
C GLY A 183 -13.41 15.78 -12.13
N SER A 184 -13.62 14.91 -13.12
CA SER A 184 -14.58 13.82 -12.93
C SER A 184 -14.02 12.85 -11.90
N THR A 185 -14.73 12.65 -10.78
CA THR A 185 -14.40 11.62 -9.78
C THR A 185 -14.22 10.24 -10.42
N GLU A 186 -14.94 9.97 -11.52
CA GLU A 186 -14.83 8.75 -12.30
C GLU A 186 -13.47 8.64 -13.03
N GLU A 187 -12.95 9.74 -13.58
CA GLU A 187 -11.63 9.77 -14.22
C GLU A 187 -10.51 9.50 -13.21
N SER A 188 -10.53 10.19 -12.06
CA SER A 188 -9.56 9.97 -10.98
C SER A 188 -9.60 8.53 -10.46
N ARG A 189 -10.81 7.98 -10.30
CA ARG A 189 -11.02 6.57 -9.93
C ARG A 189 -10.45 5.63 -10.98
N ASN A 190 -10.77 5.81 -12.25
CA ASN A 190 -10.31 4.94 -13.34
C ASN A 190 -8.79 5.01 -13.49
N ALA A 191 -8.20 6.21 -13.32
CA ALA A 191 -6.76 6.37 -13.27
C ALA A 191 -6.15 5.61 -12.08
N PHE A 192 -6.72 5.70 -10.88
CA PHE A 192 -6.25 4.95 -9.72
C PHE A 192 -6.30 3.43 -9.97
N LEU A 193 -7.44 2.91 -10.45
CA LEU A 193 -7.63 1.49 -10.76
C LEU A 193 -6.62 0.99 -11.79
N HIS A 194 -6.47 1.72 -12.90
CA HIS A 194 -5.53 1.38 -13.96
C HIS A 194 -4.08 1.31 -13.46
N ASN A 195 -3.65 2.28 -12.64
CA ASN A 195 -2.29 2.25 -12.09
C ASN A 195 -2.12 1.13 -11.04
N LEU A 196 -3.17 0.79 -10.29
CA LEU A 196 -3.16 -0.31 -9.33
C LEU A 196 -3.01 -1.67 -10.04
N GLU A 197 -3.66 -1.85 -11.18
CA GLU A 197 -3.48 -3.04 -12.03
C GLU A 197 -2.03 -3.20 -12.49
N ILE A 198 -1.44 -2.12 -13.02
CA ILE A 198 -0.03 -2.09 -13.42
C ILE A 198 0.88 -2.45 -12.23
N LEU A 199 0.63 -1.85 -11.05
CA LEU A 199 1.43 -2.09 -9.84
C LEU A 199 1.35 -3.55 -9.37
N SER A 200 0.17 -4.17 -9.52
CA SER A 200 -0.06 -5.59 -9.20
C SER A 200 0.49 -6.57 -10.24
N GLY A 201 1.14 -6.07 -11.30
CA GLY A 201 1.68 -6.89 -12.39
C GLY A 201 0.60 -7.47 -13.31
N LYS A 202 -0.63 -6.96 -13.26
CA LYS A 202 -1.67 -7.25 -14.24
C LYS A 202 -1.46 -6.37 -15.46
N ASN A 203 -1.57 -6.94 -16.65
CA ASN A 203 -1.65 -6.12 -17.87
C ASN A 203 -2.97 -5.37 -17.84
N PRO A 204 -2.97 -4.03 -17.94
CA PRO A 204 -4.21 -3.27 -17.96
C PRO A 204 -5.06 -3.71 -19.16
N GLN A 205 -6.33 -4.03 -18.94
CA GLN A 205 -7.25 -4.29 -20.03
C GLN A 205 -7.54 -2.95 -20.73
N ILE A 206 -7.13 -2.83 -21.98
CA ILE A 206 -7.50 -1.71 -22.84
C ILE A 206 -8.94 -1.97 -23.26
N HIS A 207 -9.89 -1.21 -22.72
CA HIS A 207 -11.28 -1.18 -23.16
C HIS A 207 -11.45 -0.18 -24.30
#